data_AF-A0A1J0TTF3-F1
#
_entry.id   AF-A0A1J0TTF3-F1
#
_cell.length_a   1.000
_cell.length_b   1.000
_cell.length_c   1.000
_cell.angle_alpha   90.00
_cell.angle_beta   90.00
_cell.angle_gamma   90.00
#
_symmetry.space_group_name_H-M   'P 1'
#
loop_
_entity.id
_entity.type
_entity.pdbx_description
1 polymer ?
#
loop_
_entity_poly.entity_id
_entity_poly.type
_entity_poly.pdbx_seq_one_letter_code
_entity_poly.pdbx_strand_id
1 'polypeptide(L)'
;MSLLLRRQLDNPFQFDKALEGQLAGEALSPYDRRVLIHVLHERGLSDRQIAAHTGWTLYTTARLRDDIGLTPQPHIDPPEVLAG
;
A
#
# COMPACT_ATOMS: atom_id res chain seq x y z
N MET A 1 -12.46 -1.12 -12.88
CA MET A 1 -13.01 -2.39 -12.34
C MET A 1 -11.85 -3.35 -12.12
N SER A 2 -11.28 -3.38 -10.91
CA SER A 2 -10.03 -4.09 -10.62
C SER A 2 -10.27 -5.58 -10.36
N LEU A 3 -9.60 -6.43 -11.13
CA LEU A 3 -9.73 -7.89 -11.15
C LEU A 3 -9.18 -8.59 -9.90
N LEU A 4 -8.50 -7.87 -9.00
CA LEU A 4 -7.82 -8.43 -7.83
C LEU A 4 -8.77 -8.84 -6.69
N LEU A 5 -10.01 -8.34 -6.64
CA LEU A 5 -10.97 -8.60 -5.55
C LEU A 5 -11.77 -9.91 -5.71
N ARG A 6 -11.48 -10.73 -6.72
CA ARG A 6 -12.25 -11.97 -6.97
C ARG A 6 -11.96 -13.10 -5.99
N ARG A 7 -10.86 -13.03 -5.24
CA ARG A 7 -10.49 -13.99 -4.21
C ARG A 7 -10.67 -13.34 -2.83
N GLN A 8 -11.16 -14.12 -1.86
CA GLN A 8 -11.30 -13.68 -0.48
C GLN A 8 -9.91 -13.45 0.14
N LEU A 9 -9.76 -12.41 0.96
CA LEU A 9 -8.55 -12.15 1.74
C LEU A 9 -8.16 -13.38 2.57
N ASP A 10 -6.87 -13.68 2.63
CA ASP A 10 -6.39 -14.84 3.39
C ASP A 10 -6.54 -14.59 4.90
N ASN A 11 -6.31 -13.36 5.38
CA ASN A 11 -6.56 -12.97 6.76
C ASN A 11 -7.18 -11.56 6.86
N PRO A 12 -8.52 -11.45 6.87
CA PRO A 12 -9.22 -10.16 6.90
C PRO A 12 -8.85 -9.28 8.11
N PHE A 13 -8.66 -9.87 9.29
CA PHE A 13 -8.35 -9.10 10.50
C PHE A 13 -6.98 -8.42 10.42
N GLN A 14 -5.96 -9.14 9.96
CA GLN A 14 -4.63 -8.55 9.76
C GLN A 14 -4.64 -7.52 8.65
N PHE A 15 -5.41 -7.77 7.58
CA PHE A 15 -5.59 -6.83 6.48
C PHE A 15 -6.16 -5.50 6.98
N ASP A 16 -7.25 -5.52 7.75
CA ASP A 16 -7.87 -4.31 8.29
C ASP A 16 -6.88 -3.53 9.17
N LYS A 17 -6.10 -4.22 10.00
CA LYS A 17 -5.06 -3.57 10.81
C LYS A 17 -3.93 -2.94 9.99
N ALA A 18 -3.51 -3.58 8.91
CA ALA A 18 -2.52 -3.00 8.00
C ALA A 18 -3.11 -1.83 7.19
N LEU A 19 -4.39 -1.92 6.81
CA LEU A 19 -5.12 -0.86 6.13
C LEU A 19 -5.27 0.39 7.00
N GLU A 20 -5.42 0.22 8.31
CA GLU A 20 -5.42 1.28 9.33
C GLU A 20 -4.01 1.79 9.69
N GLY A 21 -2.94 1.16 9.18
CA GLY A 21 -1.56 1.52 9.50
C GLY A 21 -1.11 1.07 10.90
N GLN A 22 -1.88 0.18 11.54
CA GLN A 22 -1.60 -0.36 12.88
C GLN A 22 -0.76 -1.64 12.84
N LEU A 23 -0.60 -2.26 11.66
CA LEU A 23 0.17 -3.47 11.46
C LEU A 23 1.09 -3.32 10.25
N ALA A 24 2.34 -3.80 10.39
CA ALA A 24 3.28 -3.82 9.29
C ALA A 24 2.80 -4.75 8.16
N GLY A 25 3.03 -4.34 6.92
CA GLY A 25 2.59 -5.11 5.75
C GLY A 25 3.27 -6.47 5.63
N GLU A 26 4.43 -6.67 6.27
CA GLU A 26 5.12 -7.97 6.39
C GLU A 26 4.26 -9.03 7.11
N ALA A 27 3.33 -8.63 7.97
CA ALA A 27 2.44 -9.57 8.65
C ALA A 27 1.42 -10.21 7.69
N LEU A 28 1.20 -9.62 6.51
CA LEU A 28 0.22 -10.10 5.53
C LEU A 28 0.77 -11.19 4.61
N SER A 29 -0.13 -12.02 4.08
CA SER A 29 0.17 -12.98 3.02
C SER A 29 0.59 -12.27 1.73
N PRO A 30 1.34 -12.93 0.82
CA PRO A 30 1.69 -12.32 -0.47
C PRO A 30 0.48 -11.90 -1.32
N TYR A 31 -0.69 -12.51 -1.15
CA TYR A 31 -1.91 -12.08 -1.82
C TYR A 31 -2.47 -10.82 -1.18
N ASP A 32 -2.64 -10.81 0.15
CA ASP A 32 -3.18 -9.68 0.90
C ASP A 32 -2.30 -8.42 0.76
N ARG A 33 -0.97 -8.57 0.62
CA ARG A 33 -0.06 -7.43 0.31
C ARG A 33 -0.37 -6.77 -1.03
N ARG A 34 -0.69 -7.57 -2.06
CA ARG A 34 -1.07 -7.07 -3.40
C ARG A 34 -2.44 -6.37 -3.36
N VAL A 35 -3.36 -6.88 -2.55
CA VAL A 35 -4.65 -6.21 -2.31
C VAL A 35 -4.44 -4.90 -1.55
N LEU A 36 -3.58 -4.89 -0.52
CA LEU A 36 -3.33 -3.72 0.31
C LEU A 36 -2.74 -2.59 -0.52
N ILE A 37 -1.71 -2.86 -1.33
CA ILE A 37 -1.09 -1.84 -2.17
C ILE A 37 -2.05 -1.30 -3.21
N HIS A 38 -2.92 -2.15 -3.78
CA HIS A 38 -3.98 -1.71 -4.70
C HIS A 38 -4.92 -0.72 -4.00
N VAL A 39 -5.43 -1.08 -2.83
CA VAL A 39 -6.36 -0.23 -2.07
C VAL A 39 -5.73 1.10 -1.65
N LEU A 40 -4.49 1.09 -1.16
CA LEU A 40 -3.79 2.31 -0.76
C LEU A 40 -3.47 3.20 -1.98
N HIS A 41 -3.12 2.60 -3.12
CA HIS A 41 -2.89 3.33 -4.36
C HIS A 41 -4.18 3.99 -4.89
N GLU A 42 -5.32 3.29 -4.89
CA GLU A 42 -6.62 3.87 -5.28
C GLU A 42 -7.06 5.00 -4.34
N ARG A 43 -6.59 4.99 -3.09
CA ARG A 43 -6.77 6.11 -2.14
C ARG A 43 -5.87 7.31 -2.43
N GLY A 44 -5.04 7.25 -3.46
CA GLY A 44 -4.16 8.35 -3.87
C GLY A 44 -2.79 8.36 -3.22
N LEU A 45 -2.42 7.33 -2.45
CA LEU A 45 -1.12 7.32 -1.77
C LEU A 45 0.01 7.02 -2.76
N SER A 46 1.08 7.81 -2.68
CA SER A 46 2.35 7.57 -3.36
C SER A 46 3.13 6.42 -2.74
N ASP A 47 4.09 5.86 -3.48
CA ASP A 47 4.94 4.76 -3.00
C ASP A 47 5.66 5.10 -1.68
N ARG A 48 6.00 6.38 -1.45
CA ARG A 48 6.56 6.89 -0.19
C ARG A 48 5.56 6.85 0.96
N GLN A 49 4.34 7.30 0.73
CA GLN A 49 3.28 7.25 1.73
C GLN A 49 2.89 5.81 2.06
N ILE A 50 2.82 4.94 1.05
CA ILE A 50 2.54 3.51 1.26
C ILE A 50 3.67 2.85 2.06
N ALA A 51 4.93 3.12 1.72
CA ALA A 51 6.08 2.63 2.46
C ALA A 51 6.03 3.06 3.94
N ALA A 52 5.77 4.34 4.20
CA ALA A 52 5.63 4.86 5.57
C ALA A 52 4.44 4.24 6.32
N HIS A 53 3.29 4.08 5.65
CA HIS A 53 2.06 3.52 6.22
C HIS A 53 2.18 2.03 6.58
N THR A 54 2.93 1.27 5.78
CA THR A 54 3.02 -0.20 5.90
C THR A 54 4.31 -0.69 6.55
N GLY A 55 5.31 0.18 6.70
CA GLY A 55 6.66 -0.20 7.13
C GLY A 55 7.53 -0.81 6.03
N TRP A 56 7.03 -0.91 4.80
CA TRP A 56 7.80 -1.42 3.67
C TRP A 56 8.91 -0.47 3.23
N THR A 57 9.94 -1.04 2.60
CA THR A 57 10.90 -0.22 1.85
C THR A 57 10.25 0.33 0.58
N LEU A 58 10.74 1.47 0.09
CA LEU A 58 10.33 2.00 -1.23
C LEU A 58 10.49 0.98 -2.35
N TYR A 59 11.55 0.17 -2.28
CA TYR A 59 11.79 -0.90 -3.24
C TYR A 59 10.70 -1.97 -3.18
N THR A 60 10.32 -2.42 -1.98
CA THR A 60 9.24 -3.40 -1.80
C THR A 60 7.92 -2.85 -2.33
N THR A 61 7.60 -1.59 -2.02
CA THR A 61 6.38 -0.93 -2.50
C THR A 61 6.35 -0.83 -4.02
N ALA A 62 7.41 -0.29 -4.63
CA ALA A 62 7.51 -0.17 -6.09
C ALA A 62 7.38 -1.53 -6.79
N ARG A 63 8.07 -2.55 -6.27
CA ARG A 63 7.99 -3.92 -6.79
C ARG A 63 6.58 -4.49 -6.70
N LEU A 64 5.91 -4.38 -5.55
CA LEU A 64 4.54 -4.89 -5.39
C LEU A 64 3.55 -4.16 -6.30
N ARG A 65 3.75 -2.85 -6.52
CA ARG A 65 2.94 -2.02 -7.43
C ARG A 65 3.12 -2.47 -8.89
N ASP A 66 4.37 -2.68 -9.30
CA ASP A 66 4.73 -3.15 -10.64
C ASP A 66 4.20 -4.57 -10.89
N ASP A 67 4.29 -5.47 -9.90
CA ASP A 67 3.77 -6.85 -9.97
C ASP A 67 2.26 -6.92 -10.29
N ILE A 68 1.50 -5.87 -9.96
CA ILE A 68 0.07 -5.78 -10.24
C ILE A 68 -0.27 -4.76 -11.35
N GLY A 69 0.73 -4.22 -12.03
CA GLY A 69 0.58 -3.36 -13.20
C GLY A 69 0.05 -1.95 -12.91
N LEU A 70 0.23 -1.43 -11.69
CA LEU A 70 -0.18 -0.06 -11.36
C LEU A 70 0.91 0.95 -11.72
N THR A 71 0.55 2.08 -12.31
CA THR A 71 1.49 3.19 -12.54
C THR A 71 1.78 3.93 -11.23
N PRO A 72 2.98 4.48 -11.01
CA PRO A 72 3.26 5.29 -9.83
C PRO A 72 2.26 6.45 -9.68
N GLN A 73 1.76 6.68 -8.48
CA GLN A 73 1.04 7.93 -8.16
C GLN A 73 2.05 9.09 -8.15
N PRO A 74 1.65 10.30 -8.59
CA PRO A 74 2.49 11.47 -8.45
C PRO A 74 2.84 11.68 -7.00
N HIS A 75 4.11 11.95 -6.75
CA HIS A 75 4.57 12.26 -5.42
C HIS A 75 4.22 13.72 -5.10
N ILE A 76 3.07 13.90 -4.46
CA ILE A 76 2.65 15.18 -3.90
C ILE A 76 2.95 15.11 -2.41
N ASP A 77 4.19 15.40 -2.04
CA ASP A 77 4.44 15.81 -0.66
C ASP A 77 3.59 17.07 -0.40
N PRO A 78 2.90 17.18 0.75
CA PRO A 78 2.57 18.51 1.25
C PRO A 78 3.87 19.31 1.26
N PRO A 79 3.88 20.59 0.84
CA PRO A 79 5.07 21.41 1.04
C PRO A 79 5.45 21.25 2.49
N GLU A 80 6.65 20.72 2.68
CA GLU A 80 7.35 20.62 3.95
C GLU A 80 6.94 21.83 4.79
N VAL A 81 6.42 21.57 5.99
CA VAL A 81 6.04 22.62 6.92
C VAL A 81 7.29 23.47 7.16
N LEU A 82 7.47 24.52 6.34
CA LEU A 82 8.43 25.59 6.50
C LEU A 82 7.95 26.43 7.69
N ALA A 83 8.05 25.86 8.87
CA ALA A 83 7.93 26.51 10.16
C ALA A 83 8.57 25.55 11.17
N GLY A 84 9.67 25.85 11.83
CA GLY A 84 10.50 27.03 11.98
C GLY A 84 11.54 26.68 13.04
#